data_AF-A0A928CT40-F1
#
_entry.id   AF-A0A928CT40-F1
#
_cell.length_a   1.000
_cell.length_b   1.000
_cell.length_c   1.000
_cell.angle_alpha   90.00
_cell.angle_beta   90.00
_cell.angle_gamma   90.00
#
_symmetry.space_group_name_H-M   'P 1'
#
loop_
_entity.id
_entity.type
_entity.pdbx_description
1 polymer ?
#
loop_
_entity_poly.entity_id
_entity_poly.type
_entity_poly.pdbx_seq_one_letter_code
_entity_poly.pdbx_strand_id
1 'polypeptide(L)'
;MRRWTIFWKRTVRRGPLRRRSGEGAEMIYDILLKIGAVAFMVIFFGLCIFIHELGHFLAAKWRGLHIVAFSIGFKKIWWKKINGVEYRIGWIPVGGYVDLPQIDSTAEELKDEAGNILPRAKPLDRMIVAFAGPFFNMLFGLMLGIVIWIHGLPQDTPSLTEIKVESVEQNSPEWKAGLRKGDVIYALNGERFDTTWNGFINKILFTIGDVTLSVRRGGQDLKITYKPAVNKAVSPEEEIAYPFFFPEIPLYLYPRRGSPAEKAGIRKGDRLMLLNGKAVHSIDELQYQLLFHNGKPLDLELLRGKERVVIRNLVPEPIEVNGEKGRWLVGFTNNPITAVEPGLPMEKAGARKGDKIVEAGGHPVGDISDIQQLVRKAQGKPIELKLEREGKTMTIQVTPQFLRYTTLGVDFASVTHPNPFVQLKRVLVLTWNSLRGIGYSIGNSLRLTEQHTTIRPKHMSGPIGIGKYLYLSVYRGSLVVGLNVVVIITFNLGIINLLPIPILDGGHILLALLEIIFRRSVSRKILEPISICFVVLLIGFMVFVSFYDVKKLVTPAVKSLRTPKSLPAAVEKPADAAPAQNK
;
A
#
# COMPACT_ATOMS: atom_id res chain seq x y z
N MET A 1 10.32 2.28 11.32
CA MET A 1 9.35 2.15 10.20
C MET A 1 8.08 3.00 10.29
N ARG A 2 7.72 3.62 11.44
CA ARG A 2 6.69 4.71 11.44
C ARG A 2 6.96 5.84 10.41
N ARG A 3 8.19 5.94 9.87
CA ARG A 3 8.63 6.96 8.90
C ARG A 3 8.26 6.68 7.43
N TRP A 4 8.17 5.43 6.98
CA TRP A 4 7.93 5.12 5.55
C TRP A 4 6.49 5.41 5.11
N THR A 5 5.50 5.15 5.97
CA THR A 5 4.10 5.51 5.72
C THR A 5 3.85 7.02 5.82
N ILE A 6 4.73 7.75 6.52
CA ILE A 6 4.69 9.22 6.60
C ILE A 6 5.29 9.85 5.34
N PHE A 7 6.20 9.16 4.65
CA PHE A 7 6.84 9.67 3.45
C PHE A 7 5.91 9.68 2.24
N TRP A 8 5.19 8.58 1.99
CA TRP A 8 4.18 8.54 0.93
C TRP A 8 3.03 9.54 1.17
N LYS A 9 2.72 9.84 2.45
CA LYS A 9 1.79 10.90 2.85
C LYS A 9 2.25 12.32 2.49
N ARG A 10 3.54 12.55 2.22
CA ARG A 10 4.12 13.91 2.06
C ARG A 10 4.43 14.29 0.62
N THR A 11 4.67 13.34 -0.26
CA THR A 11 5.17 13.62 -1.62
C THR A 11 4.06 13.74 -2.67
N VAL A 12 2.85 13.23 -2.37
CA VAL A 12 1.70 13.28 -3.30
C VAL A 12 0.81 14.52 -3.07
N ARG A 13 1.14 15.37 -2.09
CA ARG A 13 0.57 16.73 -2.07
C ARG A 13 1.10 17.48 -3.29
N ARG A 14 0.24 17.64 -4.31
CA ARG A 14 0.40 18.64 -5.38
C ARG A 14 0.91 19.93 -4.72
N GLY A 15 2.05 20.44 -5.20
CA GLY A 15 2.73 21.56 -4.58
C GLY A 15 1.81 22.78 -4.37
N PRO A 16 2.12 23.63 -3.37
CA PRO A 16 1.32 24.82 -3.11
C PRO A 16 1.51 25.78 -4.28
N LEU A 17 0.44 26.00 -5.04
CA LEU A 17 0.29 27.19 -5.86
C LEU A 17 0.40 28.40 -4.92
N ARG A 18 1.44 29.19 -5.12
CA ARG A 18 1.61 30.61 -4.76
C ARG A 18 0.82 31.13 -3.53
N ARG A 19 1.60 31.49 -2.50
CA ARG A 19 1.19 32.12 -1.22
C ARG A 19 0.12 33.23 -1.31
N ARG A 20 -0.72 33.23 -0.26
CA ARG A 20 -1.64 34.25 0.30
C ARG A 20 -3.15 33.98 0.11
N SER A 21 -3.65 32.82 0.54
CA SER A 21 -5.06 32.65 0.92
C SER A 21 -5.31 31.34 1.70
N GLY A 22 -5.60 31.46 2.99
CA GLY A 22 -6.51 30.62 3.77
C GLY A 22 -6.12 29.18 4.10
N GLU A 23 -5.90 28.89 5.39
CA GLU A 23 -6.03 27.53 5.96
C GLU A 23 -7.36 26.86 5.56
N GLY A 24 -8.41 27.65 5.30
CA GLY A 24 -9.68 27.21 4.74
C GLY A 24 -9.58 26.58 3.34
N ALA A 25 -8.70 27.07 2.45
CA ALA A 25 -8.57 26.53 1.09
C ALA A 25 -7.92 25.13 1.09
N GLU A 26 -6.91 24.93 1.94
CA GLU A 26 -6.28 23.62 2.16
C GLU A 26 -7.25 22.61 2.78
N MET A 27 -8.07 23.07 3.74
CA MET A 27 -9.12 22.25 4.35
C MET A 27 -10.20 21.87 3.33
N ILE A 28 -10.68 22.83 2.53
CA ILE A 28 -11.66 22.59 1.46
C ILE A 28 -11.07 21.61 0.43
N TYR A 29 -9.82 21.79 0.02
CA TYR A 29 -9.17 20.88 -0.92
C TYR A 29 -9.06 19.45 -0.38
N ASP A 30 -8.67 19.28 0.89
CA ASP A 30 -8.62 17.96 1.53
C ASP A 30 -10.02 17.32 1.62
N ILE A 31 -11.05 18.10 1.97
CA ILE A 31 -12.45 17.63 1.98
C ILE A 31 -12.89 17.20 0.58
N LEU A 32 -12.62 18.01 -0.44
CA LEU A 32 -12.95 17.69 -1.84
C LEU A 32 -12.23 16.44 -2.32
N LEU A 33 -10.95 16.23 -1.95
CA LEU A 33 -10.23 15.00 -2.27
C LEU A 33 -10.83 13.77 -1.59
N LYS A 34 -11.25 13.89 -0.33
CA LYS A 34 -11.94 12.79 0.38
C LYS A 34 -13.26 12.44 -0.28
N ILE A 35 -14.08 13.46 -0.59
CA ILE A 35 -15.36 13.29 -1.31
C ILE A 35 -15.09 12.65 -2.67
N GLY A 36 -14.11 13.15 -3.43
CA GLY A 36 -13.73 12.61 -4.72
C GLY A 36 -13.26 11.15 -4.65
N ALA A 37 -12.48 10.78 -3.64
CA ALA A 37 -12.04 9.39 -3.43
C ALA A 37 -13.20 8.45 -3.07
N VAL A 38 -14.16 8.91 -2.26
CA VAL A 38 -15.39 8.15 -1.96
C VAL A 38 -16.26 8.01 -3.21
N ALA A 39 -16.46 9.09 -3.97
CA ALA A 39 -17.22 9.07 -5.21
C ALA A 39 -16.58 8.11 -6.22
N PHE A 40 -15.25 8.16 -6.40
CA PHE A 40 -14.51 7.23 -7.25
C PHE A 40 -14.75 5.78 -6.83
N MET A 41 -14.64 5.48 -5.53
CA MET A 41 -14.87 4.14 -4.99
C MET A 41 -16.28 3.63 -5.31
N VAL A 42 -17.32 4.43 -5.02
CA VAL A 42 -18.72 4.04 -5.25
C VAL A 42 -18.99 3.84 -6.74
N ILE A 43 -18.54 4.77 -7.59
CA ILE A 43 -18.75 4.72 -9.05
C ILE A 43 -18.09 3.48 -9.64
N PHE A 44 -16.81 3.21 -9.32
CA PHE A 44 -16.10 2.11 -9.95
C PHE A 44 -16.52 0.73 -9.43
N PHE A 45 -16.92 0.60 -8.16
CA PHE A 45 -17.53 -0.65 -7.69
C PHE A 45 -18.86 -0.91 -8.40
N GLY A 46 -19.73 0.10 -8.49
CA GLY A 46 -20.98 0.00 -9.24
C GLY A 46 -20.74 -0.35 -10.71
N LEU A 47 -19.75 0.29 -11.34
CA LEU A 47 -19.41 0.06 -12.74
C LEU A 47 -18.85 -1.36 -12.99
N CYS A 48 -17.99 -1.89 -12.11
CA CYS A 48 -17.47 -3.25 -12.27
C CYS A 48 -18.58 -4.29 -12.23
N ILE A 49 -19.54 -4.16 -11.31
CA ILE A 49 -20.68 -5.07 -11.22
C ILE A 49 -21.61 -4.83 -12.41
N PHE A 50 -21.90 -3.59 -12.77
CA PHE A 50 -22.74 -3.27 -13.92
C PHE A 50 -22.22 -3.91 -15.23
N ILE A 51 -20.91 -3.83 -15.50
CA ILE A 51 -20.33 -4.41 -16.71
C ILE A 51 -20.44 -5.94 -16.70
N HIS A 52 -20.31 -6.57 -15.54
CA HIS A 52 -20.55 -7.99 -15.36
C HIS A 52 -22.00 -8.37 -15.71
N GLU A 53 -22.96 -7.70 -15.09
CA GLU A 53 -24.39 -7.92 -15.36
C GLU A 53 -24.74 -7.62 -16.82
N LEU A 54 -24.14 -6.58 -17.41
CA LEU A 54 -24.31 -6.26 -18.83
C LEU A 54 -23.89 -7.43 -19.73
N GLY A 55 -22.83 -8.16 -19.37
CA GLY A 55 -22.40 -9.37 -20.07
C GLY A 55 -23.49 -10.44 -20.09
N HIS A 56 -24.06 -10.76 -18.92
CA HIS A 56 -25.19 -11.70 -18.83
C HIS A 56 -26.40 -11.22 -19.63
N PHE A 57 -26.76 -9.94 -19.49
CA PHE A 57 -27.89 -9.34 -20.19
C PHE A 57 -27.76 -9.45 -21.71
N LEU A 58 -26.61 -9.05 -22.25
CA LEU A 58 -26.36 -9.08 -23.69
C LEU A 58 -26.34 -10.51 -24.24
N ALA A 59 -25.75 -11.45 -23.51
CA ALA A 59 -25.75 -12.85 -23.89
C ALA A 59 -27.15 -13.47 -23.83
N ALA A 60 -27.92 -13.19 -22.77
CA ALA A 60 -29.30 -13.66 -22.64
C ALA A 60 -30.17 -13.16 -23.79
N LYS A 61 -30.05 -11.88 -24.13
CA LYS A 61 -30.75 -11.27 -25.26
C LYS A 61 -30.34 -11.91 -26.59
N TRP A 62 -29.05 -12.18 -26.77
CA TRP A 62 -28.53 -12.84 -27.97
C TRP A 62 -29.05 -14.29 -28.10
N ARG A 63 -29.16 -15.02 -26.98
CA ARG A 63 -29.68 -16.40 -26.95
C ARG A 63 -31.21 -16.49 -26.91
N GLY A 64 -31.91 -15.36 -26.85
CA GLY A 64 -33.38 -15.30 -26.81
C GLY A 64 -33.98 -15.80 -25.50
N LEU A 65 -33.26 -15.63 -24.38
CA LEU A 65 -33.78 -15.95 -23.05
C LEU A 65 -34.70 -14.83 -22.55
N HIS A 66 -35.66 -15.20 -21.71
CA HIS A 66 -36.58 -14.29 -21.03
C HIS A 66 -35.86 -13.53 -19.93
N ILE A 67 -35.88 -12.20 -20.02
CA ILE A 67 -35.22 -11.30 -19.08
C ILE A 67 -36.31 -10.51 -18.36
N VAL A 68 -36.49 -10.77 -17.07
CA VAL A 68 -37.51 -10.11 -16.26
C VAL A 68 -37.10 -8.66 -15.99
N ALA A 69 -35.88 -8.47 -15.53
CA ALA A 69 -35.37 -7.16 -15.16
C ALA A 69 -33.86 -7.03 -15.37
N PHE A 70 -33.44 -5.80 -15.67
CA PHE A 70 -32.05 -5.39 -15.68
C PHE A 70 -31.90 -4.17 -14.75
N SER A 71 -31.20 -4.34 -13.64
CA SER A 71 -31.12 -3.33 -12.58
C SER A 71 -29.71 -2.81 -12.38
N ILE A 72 -29.57 -1.49 -12.33
CA ILE A 72 -28.38 -0.81 -11.83
C ILE A 72 -28.67 -0.41 -10.39
N GLY A 73 -27.94 -1.01 -9.44
CA GLY A 73 -28.18 -0.83 -8.01
C GLY A 73 -29.38 -1.59 -7.47
N PHE A 74 -29.57 -1.51 -6.15
CA PHE A 74 -30.64 -2.18 -5.41
C PHE A 74 -31.69 -1.18 -4.89
N LYS A 75 -32.90 -1.69 -4.60
CA LYS A 75 -34.11 -0.94 -4.21
C LYS A 75 -34.53 0.09 -5.27
N LYS A 76 -35.47 -0.29 -6.15
CA LYS A 76 -35.94 0.51 -7.28
C LYS A 76 -36.41 1.91 -6.86
N ILE A 77 -35.90 2.94 -7.53
CA ILE A 77 -36.41 4.32 -7.50
C ILE A 77 -37.18 4.60 -8.79
N TRP A 78 -36.55 4.25 -9.91
CA TRP A 78 -37.07 4.50 -11.23
C TRP A 78 -37.03 3.22 -12.03
N TRP A 79 -38.06 3.01 -12.85
CA TRP A 79 -38.12 1.86 -13.74
C TRP A 79 -38.84 2.21 -15.04
N LYS A 80 -38.49 1.50 -16.11
CA LYS A 80 -39.19 1.57 -17.40
C LYS A 80 -39.16 0.22 -18.08
N LYS A 81 -40.31 -0.25 -18.56
CA LYS A 81 -40.39 -1.48 -19.36
C LYS A 81 -40.13 -1.14 -20.83
N ILE A 82 -39.13 -1.77 -21.44
CA ILE A 82 -38.77 -1.60 -22.86
C ILE A 82 -38.56 -2.98 -23.46
N ASN A 83 -39.32 -3.31 -24.51
CA ASN A 83 -39.25 -4.60 -25.22
C ASN A 83 -39.33 -5.82 -24.27
N GLY A 84 -40.28 -5.80 -23.34
CA GLY A 84 -40.50 -6.90 -22.39
C GLY A 84 -39.59 -6.87 -21.15
N VAL A 85 -38.49 -6.12 -21.16
CA VAL A 85 -37.54 -6.06 -20.03
C VAL A 85 -37.81 -4.86 -19.14
N GLU A 86 -37.85 -5.05 -17.82
CA GLU A 86 -37.93 -3.95 -16.85
C GLU A 86 -36.52 -3.40 -16.52
N TYR A 87 -36.20 -2.21 -17.02
CA TYR A 87 -34.96 -1.51 -16.69
C TYR A 87 -35.15 -0.74 -15.39
N ARG A 88 -34.29 -0.99 -14.38
CA ARG A 88 -34.42 -0.43 -13.03
C ARG A 88 -33.18 0.38 -12.66
N ILE A 89 -33.40 1.52 -11.99
CA ILE A 89 -32.36 2.29 -11.30
C ILE A 89 -32.68 2.27 -9.81
N GLY A 90 -31.75 1.75 -9.02
CA GLY A 90 -31.85 1.60 -7.57
C GLY A 90 -31.24 2.76 -6.78
N TRP A 91 -31.70 2.94 -5.54
CA TRP A 91 -31.14 3.91 -4.60
C TRP A 91 -29.75 3.53 -4.10
N ILE A 92 -29.45 2.23 -4.02
CA ILE A 92 -28.16 1.75 -3.55
C ILE A 92 -27.28 1.53 -4.79
N PRO A 93 -26.29 2.39 -5.06
CA PRO A 93 -25.47 2.30 -6.29
C PRO A 93 -24.44 1.17 -6.25
N VAL A 94 -24.37 0.42 -5.15
CA VAL A 94 -23.45 -0.70 -4.97
C VAL A 94 -24.09 -1.95 -5.55
N GLY A 95 -23.83 -2.21 -6.83
CA GLY A 95 -24.20 -3.46 -7.51
C GLY A 95 -25.25 -3.31 -8.60
N GLY A 96 -25.87 -4.43 -8.94
CA GLY A 96 -26.85 -4.58 -10.00
C GLY A 96 -27.22 -6.06 -10.12
N TYR A 97 -28.20 -6.38 -10.93
CA TYR A 97 -28.53 -7.77 -11.26
C TYR A 97 -29.26 -7.85 -12.59
N VAL A 98 -29.09 -8.98 -13.28
CA VAL A 98 -29.98 -9.43 -14.34
C VAL A 98 -30.86 -10.55 -13.81
N ASP A 99 -32.17 -10.34 -13.84
CA ASP A 99 -33.13 -11.36 -13.43
C ASP A 99 -33.42 -12.30 -14.62
N LEU A 100 -32.83 -13.50 -14.53
CA LEU A 100 -32.85 -14.53 -15.58
C LEU A 100 -33.35 -15.86 -15.00
N PRO A 101 -34.69 -16.06 -14.91
CA PRO A 101 -35.26 -17.27 -14.34
C PRO A 101 -34.68 -18.54 -14.98
N GLN A 102 -34.50 -18.54 -16.30
CA GLN A 102 -34.08 -19.71 -17.06
C GLN A 102 -32.63 -20.19 -16.83
N ILE A 103 -31.81 -19.43 -16.09
CA ILE A 103 -30.46 -19.87 -15.68
C ILE A 103 -30.50 -20.70 -14.39
N ASP A 104 -31.54 -20.52 -13.58
CA ASP A 104 -31.70 -21.26 -12.33
C ASP A 104 -31.93 -22.75 -12.62
N SER A 105 -30.90 -23.54 -12.34
CA SER A 105 -30.94 -25.00 -12.46
C SER A 105 -31.66 -25.70 -11.31
N THR A 106 -32.01 -24.97 -10.24
CA THR A 106 -32.63 -25.50 -9.02
C THR A 106 -34.15 -25.35 -9.00
N ALA A 107 -34.71 -24.43 -9.80
CA ALA A 107 -36.15 -24.18 -9.87
C ALA A 107 -36.94 -25.34 -10.50
N GLU A 108 -38.05 -25.73 -9.86
CA GLU A 108 -39.00 -26.72 -10.36
C GLU A 108 -39.81 -26.17 -11.54
N GLU A 109 -40.36 -24.98 -11.36
CA GLU A 109 -41.07 -24.23 -12.40
C GLU A 109 -40.34 -22.91 -12.63
N LEU A 110 -39.92 -22.69 -13.87
CA LEU A 110 -39.39 -21.41 -14.30
C LEU A 110 -40.60 -20.54 -14.65
N LYS A 111 -40.74 -19.38 -14.03
CA LYS A 111 -41.88 -18.48 -14.28
C LYS A 111 -41.43 -17.13 -14.78
N ASP A 112 -42.23 -16.52 -15.64
CA ASP A 112 -42.11 -15.11 -15.99
C ASP A 112 -42.73 -14.21 -14.89
N GLU A 113 -42.65 -12.90 -15.08
CA GLU A 113 -43.23 -11.92 -14.16
C GLU A 113 -44.77 -11.99 -14.02
N ALA A 114 -45.46 -12.66 -14.95
CA ALA A 114 -46.90 -12.88 -14.94
C ALA A 114 -47.29 -14.25 -14.36
N GLY A 115 -46.30 -15.07 -13.97
CA GLY A 115 -46.50 -16.41 -13.42
C GLY A 115 -46.63 -17.51 -14.47
N ASN A 116 -46.45 -17.21 -15.76
CA ASN A 116 -46.50 -18.21 -16.83
C ASN A 116 -45.24 -19.08 -16.82
N ILE A 117 -45.41 -20.37 -17.11
CA ILE A 117 -44.31 -21.34 -17.14
C ILE A 117 -43.43 -21.08 -18.37
N LEU A 118 -42.13 -20.90 -18.12
CA LEU A 118 -41.08 -20.74 -19.11
C LEU A 118 -40.41 -22.10 -19.42
N PRO A 119 -39.99 -22.34 -20.68
CA PRO A 119 -39.20 -23.51 -21.02
C PRO A 119 -37.80 -23.42 -20.40
N ARG A 120 -37.21 -24.58 -20.07
CA ARG A 120 -35.81 -24.64 -19.63
C ARG A 120 -34.87 -24.24 -20.76
N ALA A 121 -33.91 -23.38 -20.46
CA ALA A 121 -32.86 -23.02 -21.41
C ALA A 121 -31.95 -24.22 -21.70
N LYS A 122 -31.44 -24.32 -22.93
CA LYS A 122 -30.50 -25.38 -23.30
C LYS A 122 -29.22 -25.23 -22.46
N PRO A 123 -28.54 -26.33 -22.10
CA PRO A 123 -27.29 -26.26 -21.34
C PRO A 123 -26.25 -25.31 -21.95
N LEU A 124 -26.07 -25.36 -23.27
CA LEU A 124 -25.12 -24.47 -23.97
C LEU A 124 -25.51 -22.99 -23.83
N ASP A 125 -26.80 -22.65 -23.90
CA ASP A 125 -27.27 -21.27 -23.74
C ASP A 125 -26.97 -20.77 -22.32
N ARG A 126 -27.20 -21.61 -21.30
CA ARG A 126 -26.83 -21.28 -19.92
C ARG A 126 -25.32 -21.10 -19.74
N MET A 127 -24.50 -21.95 -20.34
CA MET A 127 -23.03 -21.80 -20.30
C MET A 127 -22.58 -20.49 -20.94
N ILE A 128 -23.14 -20.14 -22.10
CA ILE A 128 -22.82 -18.89 -22.81
C ILE A 128 -23.17 -17.69 -21.93
N VAL A 129 -24.38 -17.67 -21.35
CA VAL A 129 -24.80 -16.53 -20.54
C VAL A 129 -24.00 -16.45 -19.25
N ALA A 130 -23.78 -17.57 -18.55
CA ALA A 130 -22.95 -17.60 -17.35
C ALA A 130 -21.51 -17.14 -17.64
N PHE A 131 -20.90 -17.58 -18.74
CA PHE A 131 -19.55 -17.14 -19.13
C PHE A 131 -19.48 -15.65 -19.51
N ALA A 132 -20.56 -15.08 -20.05
CA ALA A 132 -20.55 -13.73 -20.57
C ALA A 132 -20.26 -12.66 -19.51
N GLY A 133 -20.80 -12.78 -18.30
CA GLY A 133 -20.52 -11.81 -17.23
C GLY A 133 -19.02 -11.72 -16.88
N PRO A 134 -18.36 -12.83 -16.51
CA PRO A 134 -16.93 -12.85 -16.26
C PRO A 134 -16.10 -12.40 -17.47
N PHE A 135 -16.50 -12.79 -18.68
CA PHE A 135 -15.84 -12.39 -19.92
C PHE A 135 -15.86 -10.87 -20.12
N PHE A 136 -17.01 -10.22 -19.89
CA PHE A 136 -17.11 -8.75 -19.99
C PHE A 136 -16.27 -8.03 -18.95
N ASN A 137 -16.15 -8.58 -17.74
CA ASN A 137 -15.19 -8.07 -16.76
C ASN A 137 -13.74 -8.18 -17.26
N MET A 138 -13.35 -9.31 -17.86
CA MET A 138 -12.01 -9.42 -18.47
C MET A 138 -11.78 -8.38 -19.54
N LEU A 139 -12.76 -8.17 -20.43
CA LEU A 139 -12.67 -7.17 -21.49
C LEU A 139 -12.55 -5.75 -20.92
N PHE A 140 -13.33 -5.43 -19.89
CA PHE A 140 -13.26 -4.14 -19.22
C PHE A 140 -11.93 -3.93 -18.49
N GLY A 141 -11.42 -4.95 -17.80
CA GLY A 141 -10.11 -4.93 -17.19
C GLY A 141 -8.99 -4.71 -18.22
N LEU A 142 -9.10 -5.31 -19.42
CA LEU A 142 -8.17 -5.07 -20.52
C LEU A 142 -8.27 -3.62 -21.03
N MET A 143 -9.48 -3.09 -21.22
CA MET A 143 -9.68 -1.68 -21.62
C MET A 143 -9.08 -0.70 -20.61
N LEU A 144 -9.36 -0.89 -19.31
CA LEU A 144 -8.76 -0.09 -18.25
C LEU A 144 -7.24 -0.27 -18.20
N GLY A 145 -6.75 -1.49 -18.46
CA GLY A 145 -5.33 -1.80 -18.58
C GLY A 145 -4.65 -1.02 -19.71
N ILE A 146 -5.34 -0.78 -20.84
CA ILE A 146 -4.83 0.06 -21.94
C ILE A 146 -4.67 1.50 -21.47
N VAL A 147 -5.63 2.04 -20.71
CA VAL A 147 -5.53 3.39 -20.13
C VAL A 147 -4.28 3.51 -19.25
N ILE A 148 -4.01 2.51 -18.39
CA ILE A 148 -2.80 2.46 -17.56
C ILE A 148 -1.54 2.32 -18.41
N TRP A 149 -1.58 1.51 -19.46
CA TRP A 149 -0.44 1.32 -20.35
C TRP A 149 -0.03 2.63 -21.04
N ILE A 150 -1.00 3.44 -21.47
CA ILE A 150 -0.76 4.74 -22.10
C ILE A 150 -0.22 5.77 -21.08
N HIS A 151 -0.86 5.90 -19.92
CA HIS A 151 -0.54 6.96 -18.95
C HIS A 151 0.63 6.62 -18.02
N GLY A 152 0.94 5.33 -17.87
CA GLY A 152 1.97 4.82 -16.98
C GLY A 152 1.51 4.72 -15.53
N LEU A 153 1.93 3.67 -14.84
CA LEU A 153 1.63 3.39 -13.45
C LEU A 153 2.81 3.80 -12.56
N PRO A 154 2.62 4.73 -11.60
CA PRO A 154 3.62 5.01 -10.58
C PRO A 154 3.95 3.77 -9.74
N GLN A 155 5.23 3.52 -9.52
CA GLN A 155 5.82 2.41 -8.78
C GLN A 155 6.77 2.91 -7.70
N ASP A 156 7.05 2.03 -6.75
CA ASP A 156 8.03 2.21 -5.67
C ASP A 156 9.48 2.27 -6.19
N THR A 157 9.81 1.46 -7.19
CA THR A 157 11.13 1.42 -7.83
C THR A 157 10.97 1.26 -9.35
N PRO A 158 12.01 1.50 -10.16
CA PRO A 158 12.01 0.97 -11.52
C PRO A 158 11.92 -0.55 -11.48
N SER A 159 11.72 -1.15 -12.65
CA SER A 159 11.92 -2.58 -12.80
C SER A 159 13.40 -2.91 -12.56
N LEU A 160 13.65 -3.84 -11.65
CA LEU A 160 14.97 -4.30 -11.25
C LEU A 160 15.18 -5.70 -11.82
N THR A 161 16.30 -5.90 -12.50
CA THR A 161 16.79 -7.23 -12.92
C THR A 161 17.83 -7.78 -11.96
N GLU A 162 18.44 -6.89 -11.17
CA GLU A 162 19.39 -7.20 -10.11
C GLU A 162 19.09 -6.32 -8.90
N ILE A 163 19.22 -6.88 -7.70
CA ILE A 163 19.02 -6.18 -6.44
C ILE A 163 20.32 -6.25 -5.65
N LYS A 164 20.96 -5.09 -5.46
CA LYS A 164 22.10 -4.97 -4.55
C LYS A 164 21.59 -4.79 -3.12
N VAL A 165 22.05 -5.63 -2.21
CA VAL A 165 21.64 -5.63 -0.81
C VAL A 165 22.33 -4.50 -0.07
N GLU A 166 21.56 -3.52 0.41
CA GLU A 166 22.10 -2.39 1.19
C GLU A 166 22.22 -2.73 2.67
N SER A 167 21.24 -3.46 3.21
CA SER A 167 21.27 -3.91 4.60
C SER A 167 20.54 -5.24 4.78
N VAL A 168 20.96 -6.00 5.78
CA VAL A 168 20.31 -7.23 6.23
C VAL A 168 20.27 -7.19 7.75
N GLU A 169 19.09 -7.40 8.34
CA GLU A 169 18.94 -7.42 9.80
C GLU A 169 19.72 -8.60 10.39
N GLN A 170 20.52 -8.34 11.43
CA GLN A 170 21.28 -9.39 12.11
C GLN A 170 20.32 -10.42 12.72
N ASN A 171 20.72 -11.70 12.71
CA ASN A 171 19.93 -12.83 13.22
C ASN A 171 18.63 -13.15 12.45
N SER A 172 18.32 -12.42 11.37
CA SER A 172 17.23 -12.76 10.46
C SER A 172 17.46 -14.10 9.73
N PRO A 173 16.40 -14.75 9.20
CA PRO A 173 16.55 -15.95 8.39
C PRO A 173 17.54 -15.78 7.22
N GLU A 174 17.48 -14.66 6.52
CA GLU A 174 18.34 -14.33 5.38
C GLU A 174 19.79 -14.16 5.80
N TRP A 175 20.02 -13.45 6.91
CA TRP A 175 21.36 -13.29 7.46
C TRP A 175 21.95 -14.63 7.94
N LYS A 176 21.15 -15.46 8.62
CA LYS A 176 21.57 -16.80 9.06
C LYS A 176 21.88 -17.72 7.87
N ALA A 177 21.11 -17.61 6.79
CA ALA A 177 21.34 -18.33 5.54
C ALA A 177 22.55 -17.81 4.73
N GLY A 178 23.16 -16.70 5.15
CA GLY A 178 24.42 -16.22 4.59
C GLY A 178 24.31 -14.96 3.75
N LEU A 179 23.15 -14.30 3.62
CA LEU A 179 23.00 -13.02 2.91
C LEU A 179 23.76 -11.90 3.64
N ARG A 180 24.50 -11.08 2.89
CA ARG A 180 25.32 -9.99 3.42
C ARG A 180 25.11 -8.70 2.63
N LYS A 181 25.46 -7.56 3.25
CA LYS A 181 25.51 -6.27 2.56
C LYS A 181 26.46 -6.35 1.37
N GLY A 182 26.08 -5.76 0.25
CA GLY A 182 26.85 -5.72 -1.00
C GLY A 182 26.57 -6.89 -1.95
N ASP A 183 25.88 -7.94 -1.50
CA ASP A 183 25.40 -9.03 -2.34
C ASP A 183 24.51 -8.53 -3.48
N VAL A 184 24.66 -9.10 -4.67
CA VAL A 184 23.81 -8.77 -5.83
C VAL A 184 22.92 -9.97 -6.17
N ILE A 185 21.64 -9.87 -5.82
CA ILE A 185 20.63 -10.88 -6.12
C ILE A 185 20.19 -10.72 -7.58
N TYR A 186 20.26 -11.79 -8.38
CA TYR A 186 19.89 -11.76 -9.81
C TYR A 186 18.82 -12.79 -10.19
N ALA A 187 18.49 -13.73 -9.31
CA ALA A 187 17.38 -14.67 -9.49
C ALA A 187 16.74 -15.05 -8.15
N LEU A 188 15.46 -15.40 -8.21
CA LEU A 188 14.63 -15.82 -7.09
C LEU A 188 13.97 -17.17 -7.44
N ASN A 189 14.18 -18.18 -6.60
CA ASN A 189 13.69 -19.55 -6.78
C ASN A 189 14.09 -20.15 -8.14
N GLY A 190 15.30 -19.84 -8.61
CA GLY A 190 15.84 -20.31 -9.89
C GLY A 190 15.40 -19.50 -11.13
N GLU A 191 14.47 -18.56 -10.97
CA GLU A 191 14.00 -17.70 -12.07
C GLU A 191 14.62 -16.31 -11.99
N ARG A 192 15.12 -15.81 -13.13
CA ARG A 192 15.42 -14.38 -13.26
C ARG A 192 14.15 -13.57 -13.10
N PHE A 193 14.28 -12.38 -12.53
CA PHE A 193 13.16 -11.46 -12.37
C PHE A 193 13.42 -10.15 -13.11
N ASP A 194 12.35 -9.51 -13.55
CA ASP A 194 12.34 -8.14 -14.02
C ASP A 194 11.12 -7.50 -13.36
N THR A 195 11.34 -6.90 -12.19
CA THR A 195 10.22 -6.41 -11.37
C THR A 195 10.61 -5.30 -10.41
N THR A 196 9.61 -4.54 -9.98
CA THR A 196 9.72 -3.56 -8.89
C THR A 196 10.05 -4.25 -7.57
N TRP A 197 10.55 -3.51 -6.58
CA TRP A 197 10.80 -4.06 -5.24
C TRP A 197 9.55 -4.69 -4.60
N ASN A 198 8.39 -4.04 -4.68
CA ASN A 198 7.12 -4.63 -4.24
C ASN A 198 6.77 -5.93 -5.00
N GLY A 199 7.05 -5.97 -6.30
CA GLY A 199 6.88 -7.18 -7.12
C GLY A 199 7.80 -8.33 -6.70
N PHE A 200 9.04 -8.02 -6.33
CA PHE A 200 10.00 -8.97 -5.78
C PHE A 200 9.56 -9.48 -4.41
N ILE A 201 9.10 -8.59 -3.52
CA ILE A 201 8.51 -8.95 -2.23
C ILE A 201 7.30 -9.87 -2.43
N ASN A 202 6.39 -9.57 -3.36
CA ASN A 202 5.24 -10.42 -3.65
C ASN A 202 5.69 -11.85 -4.04
N LYS A 203 6.73 -12.00 -4.86
CA LYS A 203 7.24 -13.34 -5.19
C LYS A 203 7.74 -14.10 -3.95
N ILE A 204 8.39 -13.43 -3.00
CA ILE A 204 8.79 -14.01 -1.70
C ILE A 204 7.56 -14.38 -0.86
N LEU A 205 6.62 -13.45 -0.71
CA LEU A 205 5.38 -13.60 0.07
C LEU A 205 4.57 -14.83 -0.34
N PHE A 206 4.46 -15.04 -1.65
CA PHE A 206 3.67 -16.10 -2.27
C PHE A 206 4.45 -17.41 -2.44
N THR A 207 5.70 -17.49 -1.99
CA THR A 207 6.46 -18.75 -2.00
C THR A 207 5.93 -19.70 -0.93
N ILE A 208 5.76 -20.97 -1.31
CA ILE A 208 5.45 -22.07 -0.40
C ILE A 208 6.74 -22.88 -0.21
N GLY A 209 7.13 -23.09 1.03
CA GLY A 209 8.40 -23.68 1.41
C GLY A 209 9.51 -22.64 1.56
N ASP A 210 10.71 -23.02 1.13
CA ASP A 210 11.91 -22.22 1.25
C ASP A 210 12.06 -21.25 0.07
N VAL A 211 12.70 -20.12 0.31
CA VAL A 211 13.08 -19.13 -0.71
C VAL A 211 14.55 -19.31 -1.02
N THR A 212 14.90 -19.39 -2.30
CA THR A 212 16.29 -19.46 -2.77
C THR A 212 16.65 -18.21 -3.56
N LEU A 213 17.61 -17.44 -3.06
CA LEU A 213 18.21 -16.29 -3.74
C LEU A 213 19.47 -16.75 -4.47
N SER A 214 19.57 -16.47 -5.78
CA SER A 214 20.84 -16.59 -6.50
C SER A 214 21.55 -15.24 -6.45
N VAL A 215 22.76 -15.25 -5.90
CA VAL A 215 23.47 -14.05 -5.46
C VAL A 215 24.88 -14.05 -6.00
N ARG A 216 25.36 -12.90 -6.45
CA ARG A 216 26.76 -12.67 -6.79
C ARG A 216 27.47 -11.93 -5.67
N ARG A 217 28.55 -12.51 -5.14
CA ARG A 217 29.42 -11.90 -4.13
C ARG A 217 30.88 -12.03 -4.56
N GLY A 218 31.57 -10.89 -4.72
CA GLY A 218 32.98 -10.90 -5.14
C GLY A 218 33.24 -11.63 -6.47
N GLY A 219 32.27 -11.61 -7.38
CA GLY A 219 32.34 -12.32 -8.66
C GLY A 219 31.94 -13.80 -8.62
N GLN A 220 31.70 -14.38 -7.44
CA GLN A 220 31.24 -15.76 -7.29
C GLN A 220 29.72 -15.83 -7.19
N ASP A 221 29.13 -16.84 -7.83
CA ASP A 221 27.70 -17.13 -7.74
C ASP A 221 27.43 -18.07 -6.55
N LEU A 222 26.53 -17.63 -5.67
CA LEU A 222 26.11 -18.30 -4.45
C LEU A 222 24.60 -18.52 -4.49
N LYS A 223 24.14 -19.57 -3.80
CA LYS A 223 22.71 -19.79 -3.53
C LYS A 223 22.46 -19.66 -2.04
N ILE A 224 21.54 -18.76 -1.67
CA ILE A 224 21.13 -18.52 -0.28
C ILE A 224 19.70 -19.00 -0.13
N THR A 225 19.49 -20.07 0.61
CA THR A 225 18.17 -20.66 0.85
C THR A 225 17.73 -20.42 2.29
N TYR A 226 16.53 -19.89 2.48
CA TYR A 226 15.99 -19.57 3.80
C TYR A 226 14.48 -19.77 3.88
N LYS A 227 13.97 -19.96 5.10
CA LYS A 227 12.52 -19.97 5.37
C LYS A 227 12.03 -18.53 5.56
N PRO A 228 11.15 -18.01 4.69
CA PRO A 228 10.62 -16.66 4.86
C PRO A 228 9.85 -16.55 6.18
N ALA A 229 10.09 -15.49 6.96
CA ALA A 229 9.50 -15.31 8.27
C ALA A 229 8.75 -13.98 8.39
N VAL A 230 7.86 -13.90 9.38
CA VAL A 230 7.07 -12.69 9.66
C VAL A 230 7.98 -11.59 10.21
N ASN A 231 8.08 -10.48 9.48
CA ASN A 231 8.79 -9.29 9.94
C ASN A 231 7.83 -8.29 10.59
N LYS A 232 7.70 -8.37 11.92
CA LYS A 232 6.84 -7.46 12.71
C LYS A 232 7.34 -6.01 12.73
N ALA A 233 8.61 -5.75 12.41
CA ALA A 233 9.12 -4.38 12.32
C ALA A 233 8.51 -3.64 11.12
N VAL A 234 8.30 -4.37 10.01
CA VAL A 234 7.72 -3.85 8.77
C VAL A 234 6.21 -3.96 8.77
N SER A 235 5.68 -5.13 9.10
CA SER A 235 4.25 -5.43 9.01
C SER A 235 3.72 -5.99 10.32
N PRO A 236 3.64 -5.14 11.37
CA PRO A 236 3.26 -5.59 12.72
C PRO A 236 1.83 -6.15 12.80
N GLU A 237 0.94 -5.71 11.91
CA GLU A 237 -0.49 -6.05 11.94
C GLU A 237 -0.88 -7.12 10.92
N GLU A 238 -0.14 -7.25 9.81
CA GLU A 238 -0.47 -8.24 8.78
C GLU A 238 0.03 -9.63 9.12
N GLU A 239 1.06 -9.78 9.97
CA GLU A 239 1.65 -11.07 10.34
C GLU A 239 1.98 -11.99 9.14
N ILE A 240 2.35 -11.39 8.01
CA ILE A 240 2.77 -12.08 6.78
C ILE A 240 4.30 -12.04 6.66
N ALA A 241 4.90 -12.96 5.88
CA ALA A 241 6.33 -12.92 5.62
C ALA A 241 6.75 -11.54 5.09
N TYR A 242 7.96 -11.07 5.37
CA TYR A 242 8.50 -9.92 4.66
C TYR A 242 10.02 -9.98 4.79
N PRO A 243 10.79 -9.66 3.73
CA PRO A 243 12.24 -9.77 3.79
C PRO A 243 12.85 -8.92 4.91
N PHE A 244 13.88 -9.43 5.57
CA PHE A 244 14.66 -8.72 6.58
C PHE A 244 15.87 -8.00 5.98
N PHE A 245 15.88 -7.81 4.66
CA PHE A 245 16.90 -7.07 3.95
C PHE A 245 16.28 -5.97 3.10
N PHE A 246 17.06 -4.93 2.83
CA PHE A 246 16.65 -3.80 2.01
C PHE A 246 17.57 -3.63 0.82
N PRO A 247 17.00 -3.31 -0.35
CA PRO A 247 17.78 -3.07 -1.56
C PRO A 247 18.37 -1.67 -1.56
N GLU A 248 19.47 -1.49 -2.29
CA GLU A 248 19.91 -0.18 -2.76
C GLU A 248 18.92 0.29 -3.84
N ILE A 249 18.17 1.37 -3.59
CA ILE A 249 17.15 1.85 -4.53
C ILE A 249 17.72 3.01 -5.36
N PRO A 250 17.75 2.88 -6.70
CA PRO A 250 18.19 3.98 -7.55
C PRO A 250 17.22 5.17 -7.46
N LEU A 251 17.77 6.36 -7.22
CA LEU A 251 17.01 7.59 -7.04
C LEU A 251 16.86 8.34 -8.36
N TYR A 252 15.79 8.04 -9.10
CA TYR A 252 15.43 8.78 -10.30
C TYR A 252 14.70 10.07 -9.95
N LEU A 253 15.18 11.19 -10.48
CA LEU A 253 14.68 12.53 -10.21
C LEU A 253 13.65 12.95 -11.25
N TYR A 254 12.52 13.48 -10.76
CA TYR A 254 11.45 14.05 -11.57
C TYR A 254 11.24 15.50 -11.11
N PRO A 255 11.95 16.47 -11.70
CA PRO A 255 11.87 17.85 -11.24
C PRO A 255 10.47 18.42 -11.47
N ARG A 256 9.91 19.09 -10.46
CA ARG A 256 8.65 19.81 -10.58
C ARG A 256 8.84 21.08 -11.40
N ARG A 257 7.79 21.50 -12.11
CA ARG A 257 7.79 22.76 -12.85
C ARG A 257 8.09 23.94 -11.93
N GLY A 258 9.01 24.81 -12.35
CA GLY A 258 9.48 26.00 -11.65
C GLY A 258 10.44 25.74 -10.48
N SER A 259 10.79 24.47 -10.21
CA SER A 259 11.63 24.10 -9.05
C SER A 259 13.10 24.46 -9.24
N PRO A 260 13.90 24.51 -8.15
CA PRO A 260 15.35 24.64 -8.25
C PRO A 260 16.00 23.56 -9.12
N ALA A 261 15.54 22.31 -9.00
CA ALA A 261 16.03 21.20 -9.81
C ALA A 261 15.78 21.42 -11.31
N GLU A 262 14.58 21.82 -11.71
CA GLU A 262 14.28 22.10 -13.13
C GLU A 262 15.14 23.25 -13.66
N LYS A 263 15.22 24.35 -12.90
CA LYS A 263 16.03 25.52 -13.26
C LYS A 263 17.53 25.20 -13.37
N ALA A 264 18.01 24.26 -12.56
CA ALA A 264 19.39 23.79 -12.60
C ALA A 264 19.66 22.81 -13.76
N GLY A 265 18.66 22.50 -14.59
CA GLY A 265 18.82 21.63 -15.77
C GLY A 265 18.74 20.14 -15.47
N ILE A 266 18.23 19.75 -14.30
CA ILE A 266 17.86 18.36 -14.01
C ILE A 266 16.71 17.97 -14.92
N ARG A 267 16.75 16.77 -15.48
CA ARG A 267 15.73 16.23 -16.39
C ARG A 267 15.03 15.04 -15.76
N LYS A 268 13.80 14.80 -16.23
CA LYS A 268 13.02 13.62 -15.87
C LYS A 268 13.82 12.36 -16.15
N GLY A 269 14.04 11.54 -15.13
CA GLY A 269 14.77 10.27 -15.25
C GLY A 269 16.29 10.39 -15.05
N ASP A 270 16.82 11.56 -14.69
CA ASP A 270 18.20 11.63 -14.20
C ASP A 270 18.33 10.84 -12.89
N ARG A 271 19.34 9.97 -12.77
CA ARG A 271 19.60 9.20 -11.54
C ARG A 271 20.60 9.95 -10.67
N LEU A 272 20.24 10.24 -9.44
CA LEU A 272 21.16 10.81 -8.45
C LEU A 272 22.19 9.77 -8.01
N MET A 273 23.48 10.13 -8.06
CA MET A 273 24.60 9.31 -7.63
C MET A 273 25.27 9.89 -6.39
N LEU A 274 25.66 11.17 -6.45
CA LEU A 274 26.40 11.86 -5.40
C LEU A 274 25.76 13.23 -5.10
N LEU A 275 25.84 13.64 -3.83
CA LEU A 275 25.56 14.99 -3.35
C LEU A 275 26.80 15.49 -2.60
N ASN A 276 27.39 16.58 -3.06
CA ASN A 276 28.66 17.12 -2.54
C ASN A 276 29.77 16.05 -2.41
N GLY A 277 29.90 15.17 -3.42
CA GLY A 277 30.87 14.07 -3.44
C GLY A 277 30.54 12.89 -2.52
N LYS A 278 29.42 12.91 -1.79
CA LYS A 278 28.95 11.78 -0.96
C LYS A 278 27.87 10.99 -1.69
N ALA A 279 27.93 9.66 -1.61
CA ALA A 279 26.91 8.80 -2.18
C ALA A 279 25.55 9.01 -1.54
N VAL A 280 24.50 8.82 -2.35
CA VAL A 280 23.11 8.92 -1.92
C VAL A 280 22.36 7.69 -2.42
N HIS A 281 22.07 6.78 -1.49
CA HIS A 281 21.47 5.47 -1.79
C HIS A 281 19.99 5.40 -1.39
N SER A 282 19.47 6.41 -0.70
CA SER A 282 18.08 6.46 -0.27
C SER A 282 17.55 7.89 -0.18
N ILE A 283 16.21 8.01 -0.21
CA ILE A 283 15.56 9.31 -0.04
C ILE A 283 15.78 9.87 1.37
N ASP A 284 15.83 9.01 2.39
CA ASP A 284 16.13 9.40 3.77
C ASP A 284 17.54 9.99 3.87
N GLU A 285 18.52 9.38 3.21
CA GLU A 285 19.89 9.89 3.14
C GLU A 285 19.96 11.23 2.40
N LEU A 286 19.24 11.38 1.28
CA LEU A 286 19.15 12.65 0.58
C LEU A 286 18.58 13.75 1.49
N GLN A 287 17.46 13.48 2.16
CA GLN A 287 16.83 14.45 3.06
C GLN A 287 17.70 14.79 4.25
N TYR A 288 18.39 13.78 4.79
CA TYR A 288 19.39 13.96 5.81
C TYR A 288 20.44 14.95 5.32
N GLN A 289 21.14 14.63 4.23
CA GLN A 289 22.20 15.48 3.69
C GLN A 289 21.70 16.92 3.38
N LEU A 290 20.48 17.08 2.82
CA LEU A 290 19.87 18.39 2.57
C LEU A 290 19.61 19.20 3.85
N LEU A 291 19.16 18.54 4.94
CA LEU A 291 18.90 19.20 6.22
C LEU A 291 20.20 19.76 6.81
N PHE A 292 21.27 18.97 6.83
CA PHE A 292 22.56 19.40 7.39
C PHE A 292 23.29 20.39 6.49
N HIS A 293 22.97 20.40 5.19
CA HIS A 293 23.45 21.44 4.27
C HIS A 293 22.78 22.80 4.48
N ASN A 294 21.63 22.82 5.19
CA ASN A 294 20.96 24.02 5.71
C ASN A 294 20.69 25.11 4.65
N GLY A 295 20.35 24.69 3.42
CA GLY A 295 19.99 25.59 2.32
C GLY A 295 21.17 26.30 1.63
N LYS A 296 22.41 25.91 1.91
CA LYS A 296 23.58 26.37 1.16
C LYS A 296 23.57 25.79 -0.28
N PRO A 297 24.29 26.39 -1.25
CA PRO A 297 24.46 25.82 -2.58
C PRO A 297 25.14 24.46 -2.53
N LEU A 298 24.67 23.48 -3.30
CA LEU A 298 25.22 22.12 -3.36
C LEU A 298 25.48 21.66 -4.79
N ASP A 299 26.34 20.68 -4.90
CA ASP A 299 26.69 20.01 -6.14
C ASP A 299 26.05 18.62 -6.20
N LEU A 300 25.53 18.25 -7.36
CA LEU A 300 24.95 16.93 -7.62
C LEU A 300 25.70 16.26 -8.77
N GLU A 301 26.01 14.98 -8.62
CA GLU A 301 26.42 14.13 -9.73
C GLU A 301 25.27 13.20 -10.09
N LEU A 302 24.85 13.29 -11.34
CA LEU A 302 23.72 12.58 -11.91
C LEU A 302 24.19 11.65 -13.02
N LEU A 303 23.45 10.57 -13.24
CA LEU A 303 23.56 9.73 -14.42
C LEU A 303 22.36 10.00 -15.31
N ARG A 304 22.61 10.53 -16.52
CA ARG A 304 21.60 10.77 -17.56
C ARG A 304 21.79 9.72 -18.64
N GLY A 305 21.00 8.65 -18.58
CA GLY A 305 21.24 7.46 -19.40
C GLY A 305 22.56 6.78 -19.01
N LYS A 306 23.61 6.95 -19.83
CA LYS A 306 24.97 6.47 -19.54
C LYS A 306 25.96 7.61 -19.24
N GLU A 307 25.55 8.86 -19.44
CA GLU A 307 26.41 10.04 -19.30
C GLU A 307 26.41 10.53 -17.85
N ARG A 308 27.59 10.90 -17.34
CA ARG A 308 27.71 11.58 -16.05
C ARG A 308 27.49 13.07 -16.24
N VAL A 309 26.53 13.63 -15.50
CA VAL A 309 26.18 15.06 -15.53
C VAL A 309 26.44 15.63 -14.15
N VAL A 310 27.19 16.72 -14.06
CA VAL A 310 27.46 17.43 -12.81
C VAL A 310 26.68 18.74 -12.79
N ILE A 311 25.80 18.89 -11.81
CA ILE A 311 25.06 20.13 -11.55
C ILE A 311 25.77 20.85 -10.41
N ARG A 312 26.25 22.06 -10.65
CA ARG A 312 26.99 22.85 -9.65
C ARG A 312 26.13 23.97 -9.07
N ASN A 313 26.40 24.31 -7.81
CA ASN A 313 25.80 25.46 -7.12
C ASN A 313 24.25 25.49 -7.15
N LEU A 314 23.61 24.33 -7.10
CA LEU A 314 22.16 24.25 -6.98
C LEU A 314 21.76 24.76 -5.59
N VAL A 315 20.90 25.77 -5.54
CA VAL A 315 20.38 26.33 -4.28
C VAL A 315 19.04 25.66 -3.93
N PRO A 316 18.96 24.87 -2.85
CA PRO A 316 17.70 24.26 -2.42
C PRO A 316 16.67 25.32 -1.99
N GLU A 317 15.40 25.06 -2.26
CA GLU A 317 14.30 25.93 -1.83
C GLU A 317 13.88 25.59 -0.39
N PRO A 318 13.66 26.57 0.49
CA PRO A 318 13.14 26.34 1.83
C PRO A 318 11.69 25.85 1.79
N ILE A 319 11.37 24.87 2.63
CA ILE A 319 10.02 24.32 2.76
C ILE A 319 9.54 24.34 4.21
N GLU A 320 8.24 24.23 4.39
CA GLU A 320 7.62 24.00 5.70
C GLU A 320 7.16 22.55 5.80
N VAL A 321 7.49 21.92 6.92
CA VAL A 321 7.10 20.55 7.23
C VAL A 321 6.27 20.59 8.51
N ASN A 322 4.98 20.26 8.41
CA ASN A 322 4.02 20.37 9.52
C ASN A 322 3.95 21.80 10.11
N GLY A 323 4.04 22.84 9.27
CA GLY A 323 4.05 24.24 9.72
C GLY A 323 5.38 24.73 10.28
N GLU A 324 6.41 23.87 10.38
CA GLU A 324 7.74 24.26 10.83
C GLU A 324 8.68 24.45 9.64
N LYS A 325 9.45 25.56 9.62
CA LYS A 325 10.45 25.87 8.57
C LYS A 325 11.76 25.09 8.70
N GLY A 326 11.90 24.34 9.77
CA GLY A 326 13.14 23.69 10.16
C GLY A 326 13.00 23.10 11.56
N ARG A 327 14.11 22.66 12.13
CA ARG A 327 14.17 22.15 13.49
C ARG A 327 15.43 22.60 14.20
N TRP A 328 15.32 22.78 15.50
CA TRP A 328 16.46 22.96 16.38
C TRP A 328 17.10 21.60 16.67
N LEU A 329 18.42 21.54 16.55
CA LEU A 329 19.21 20.34 16.74
C LEU A 329 20.51 20.65 17.48
N VAL A 330 20.95 19.67 18.28
CA VAL A 330 22.24 19.71 18.99
C VAL A 330 23.22 18.66 18.43
N GLY A 331 22.73 17.58 17.80
CA GLY A 331 23.56 16.69 16.97
C GLY A 331 24.15 15.47 17.67
N PHE A 332 23.31 14.58 18.20
CA PHE A 332 23.73 13.29 18.73
C PHE A 332 22.65 12.22 18.50
N THR A 333 23.02 10.95 18.67
CA THR A 333 22.10 9.81 18.59
C THR A 333 22.05 9.02 19.89
N ASN A 334 20.84 8.67 20.34
CA ASN A 334 20.55 7.90 21.56
C ASN A 334 21.06 8.51 22.88
N ASN A 335 20.66 7.92 24.00
CA ASN A 335 21.23 8.19 25.32
C ASN A 335 21.38 6.84 26.04
N PRO A 336 22.60 6.31 26.27
CA PRO A 336 23.92 6.90 26.01
C PRO A 336 24.19 7.22 24.53
N ILE A 337 25.06 8.21 24.30
CA ILE A 337 25.41 8.74 22.98
C ILE A 337 26.13 7.67 22.17
N THR A 338 25.53 7.28 21.05
CA THR A 338 26.13 6.31 20.10
C THR A 338 26.89 6.98 18.97
N ALA A 339 26.54 8.22 18.63
CA ALA A 339 27.24 9.05 17.65
C ALA A 339 27.00 10.55 17.95
N VAL A 340 27.98 11.36 17.57
CA VAL A 340 27.92 12.83 17.61
C VAL A 340 28.07 13.33 16.19
N GLU A 341 27.18 14.23 15.76
CA GLU A 341 27.14 14.71 14.38
C GLU A 341 28.21 15.80 14.13
N PRO A 342 29.06 15.62 13.10
CA PRO A 342 30.09 16.61 12.78
C PRO A 342 29.52 18.00 12.48
N GLY A 343 30.18 19.03 13.00
CA GLY A 343 29.83 20.44 12.83
C GLY A 343 28.66 20.93 13.68
N LEU A 344 27.99 20.06 14.44
CA LEU A 344 26.84 20.40 15.27
C LEU A 344 27.22 20.74 16.73
N PRO A 345 26.31 21.39 17.49
CA PRO A 345 26.60 21.90 18.83
C PRO A 345 27.20 20.90 19.83
N MET A 346 26.79 19.63 19.81
CA MET A 346 27.31 18.61 20.73
C MET A 346 28.78 18.30 20.49
N GLU A 347 29.21 18.23 19.22
CA GLU A 347 30.63 18.04 18.88
C GLU A 347 31.46 19.23 19.37
N LYS A 348 30.98 20.44 19.10
CA LYS A 348 31.64 21.70 19.52
C LYS A 348 31.72 21.83 21.04
N ALA A 349 30.75 21.27 21.77
CA ALA A 349 30.72 21.25 23.22
C ALA A 349 31.56 20.11 23.83
N GLY A 350 32.23 19.28 23.03
CA GLY A 350 33.14 18.24 23.50
C GLY A 350 32.47 16.91 23.90
N ALA A 351 31.21 16.70 23.51
CA ALA A 351 30.54 15.43 23.69
C ALA A 351 31.19 14.33 22.83
N ARG A 352 31.18 13.10 23.32
CA ARG A 352 31.81 11.93 22.69
C ARG A 352 30.86 10.74 22.70
N LYS A 353 31.13 9.79 21.81
CA LYS A 353 30.49 8.46 21.85
C LYS A 353 30.76 7.81 23.21
N GLY A 354 29.71 7.27 23.83
CA GLY A 354 29.75 6.66 25.15
C GLY A 354 29.24 7.56 26.28
N ASP A 355 29.17 8.87 26.09
CA ASP A 355 28.64 9.79 27.10
C ASP A 355 27.16 9.51 27.38
N LYS A 356 26.75 9.57 28.63
CA LYS A 356 25.34 9.46 29.02
C LYS A 356 24.84 10.81 29.54
N ILE A 357 23.80 11.35 28.93
CA ILE A 357 23.17 12.59 29.39
C ILE A 357 22.28 12.22 30.58
N VAL A 358 22.63 12.69 31.77
CA VAL A 358 21.90 12.38 33.01
C VAL A 358 20.95 13.50 33.42
N GLU A 359 21.30 14.76 33.11
CA GLU A 359 20.43 15.93 33.34
C GLU A 359 20.52 16.90 32.16
N ALA A 360 19.41 17.60 31.90
CA ALA A 360 19.33 18.64 30.88
C ALA A 360 18.46 19.80 31.40
N GLY A 361 19.03 21.01 31.45
CA GLY A 361 18.33 22.20 31.96
C GLY A 361 17.89 22.07 33.42
N GLY A 362 18.69 21.39 34.26
CA GLY A 362 18.40 21.17 35.68
C GLY A 362 17.41 20.04 35.98
N HIS A 363 16.93 19.31 34.96
CA HIS A 363 16.01 18.18 35.14
C HIS A 363 16.66 16.85 34.73
N PRO A 364 16.42 15.74 35.46
CA PRO A 364 16.86 14.42 35.07
C PRO A 364 16.30 14.01 33.70
N VAL A 365 17.13 13.39 32.88
CA VAL A 365 16.73 12.89 31.56
C VAL A 365 16.52 11.39 31.62
N GLY A 366 15.28 10.94 31.34
CA GLY A 366 14.95 9.53 31.22
C GLY A 366 14.98 9.05 29.77
N ASP A 367 14.53 9.88 28.83
CA ASP A 367 14.42 9.55 27.40
C ASP A 367 15.03 10.65 26.52
N ILE A 368 15.51 10.28 25.34
CA ILE A 368 15.96 11.23 24.32
C ILE A 368 14.84 12.21 23.90
N SER A 369 13.56 11.84 24.05
CA SER A 369 12.44 12.74 23.80
C SER A 369 12.45 13.98 24.70
N ASP A 370 12.95 13.87 25.93
CA ASP A 370 13.00 14.96 26.89
C ASP A 370 13.97 16.04 26.40
N ILE A 371 15.15 15.60 25.94
CA ILE A 371 16.17 16.47 25.35
C ILE A 371 15.64 17.11 24.06
N GLN A 372 14.96 16.35 23.20
CA GLN A 372 14.40 16.90 21.96
C GLN A 372 13.34 18.00 22.22
N GLN A 373 12.50 17.81 23.24
CA GLN A 373 11.53 18.83 23.65
C GLN A 373 12.23 20.06 24.23
N LEU A 374 13.24 19.87 25.07
CA LEU A 374 14.02 20.97 25.65
C LEU A 374 14.73 21.77 24.56
N VAL A 375 15.40 21.10 23.62
CA VAL A 375 16.05 21.70 22.46
C VAL A 375 15.06 22.51 21.61
N ARG A 376 13.84 22.00 21.42
CA ARG A 376 12.78 22.72 20.69
C ARG A 376 12.29 23.94 21.46
N LYS A 377 12.14 23.86 22.79
CA LYS A 377 11.71 24.96 23.67
C LYS A 377 12.77 26.04 23.81
N ALA A 378 14.04 25.66 23.84
CA ALA A 378 15.16 26.59 24.00
C ALA A 378 15.29 27.56 22.83
N GLN A 379 14.82 27.19 21.63
CA GLN A 379 14.81 28.06 20.43
C GLN A 379 16.16 28.76 20.17
N GLY A 380 17.27 28.05 20.38
CA GLY A 380 18.62 28.57 20.18
C GLY A 380 19.27 29.20 21.41
N LYS A 381 18.60 29.23 22.57
CA LYS A 381 19.23 29.59 23.85
C LYS A 381 20.16 28.45 24.32
N PRO A 382 21.30 28.77 24.98
CA PRO A 382 22.17 27.75 25.56
C PRO A 382 21.42 26.84 26.55
N ILE A 383 21.74 25.55 26.49
CA ILE A 383 21.20 24.52 27.38
C ILE A 383 22.37 23.88 28.09
N GLU A 384 22.27 23.81 29.41
CA GLU A 384 23.20 23.06 30.23
C GLU A 384 22.86 21.57 30.19
N LEU A 385 23.83 20.74 29.81
CA LEU A 385 23.72 19.28 29.83
C LEU A 385 24.76 18.71 30.78
N LYS A 386 24.32 17.79 31.64
CA LYS A 386 25.19 17.04 32.53
C LYS A 386 25.39 15.65 31.94
N LEU A 387 26.65 15.33 31.65
CA LEU A 387 27.09 14.07 31.06
C LEU A 387 27.79 13.22 32.09
N GLU A 388 27.59 11.92 32.02
CA GLU A 388 28.36 10.90 32.71
C GLU A 388 29.27 10.22 31.68
N ARG A 389 30.59 10.30 31.90
CA ARG A 389 31.63 9.66 31.08
C ARG A 389 32.53 8.87 32.02
N GLU A 390 32.59 7.55 31.83
CA GLU A 390 33.43 6.65 32.65
C GLU A 390 33.18 6.82 34.17
N GLY A 391 31.93 7.03 34.56
CA GLY A 391 31.52 7.24 35.97
C GLY A 391 31.81 8.63 36.53
N LYS A 392 32.44 9.53 35.77
CA LYS A 392 32.64 10.95 36.15
C LYS A 392 31.57 11.81 35.52
N THR A 393 31.05 12.75 36.31
CA THR A 393 30.05 13.71 35.84
C THR A 393 30.73 14.99 35.35
N MET A 394 30.32 15.49 34.18
CA MET A 394 30.79 16.74 33.61
C MET A 394 29.62 17.55 33.06
N THR A 395 29.75 18.87 33.11
CA THR A 395 28.74 19.79 32.58
C THR A 395 29.24 20.40 31.30
N ILE A 396 28.41 20.40 30.27
CA ILE A 396 28.66 21.07 29.00
C ILE A 396 27.53 22.05 28.69
N GLN A 397 27.87 23.16 28.05
CA GLN A 397 26.90 24.14 27.54
C GLN A 397 26.72 23.91 26.04
N VAL A 398 25.48 23.67 25.62
CA VAL A 398 25.15 23.34 24.24
C VAL A 398 24.12 24.33 23.72
N THR A 399 24.45 25.05 22.66
CA THR A 399 23.54 26.00 22.03
C THR A 399 22.88 25.35 20.81
N PRO A 400 21.57 25.07 20.81
CA PRO A 400 20.89 24.48 19.67
C PRO A 400 21.09 25.27 18.39
N GLN A 401 21.31 24.56 17.29
CA GLN A 401 21.40 25.14 15.96
C GLN A 401 20.11 24.91 15.19
N PHE A 402 19.61 25.95 14.53
CA PHE A 402 18.44 25.82 13.65
C PHE A 402 18.87 25.31 12.27
N LEU A 403 18.31 24.18 11.85
CA LEU A 403 18.48 23.62 10.51
C LEU A 403 17.17 23.75 9.73
N ARG A 404 17.24 24.38 8.57
CA ARG A 404 16.09 24.62 7.68
C ARG A 404 15.73 23.36 6.92
N TYR A 405 14.43 23.11 6.80
CA TYR A 405 13.95 22.12 5.84
C TYR A 405 14.06 22.71 4.44
N THR A 406 14.67 21.96 3.53
CA THR A 406 14.85 22.38 2.15
C THR A 406 14.48 21.26 1.18
N THR A 407 14.24 21.63 -0.07
CA THR A 407 13.95 20.69 -1.14
C THR A 407 14.66 21.11 -2.43
N LEU A 408 15.02 20.12 -3.24
CA LEU A 408 15.41 20.34 -4.63
C LEU A 408 14.16 20.57 -5.51
N GLY A 409 12.97 20.24 -5.01
CA GLY A 409 11.72 20.26 -5.76
C GLY A 409 11.65 19.16 -6.81
N VAL A 410 12.10 17.97 -6.43
CA VAL A 410 12.03 16.73 -7.22
C VAL A 410 11.04 15.77 -6.58
N ASP A 411 10.34 15.02 -7.43
CA ASP A 411 9.57 13.85 -7.04
C ASP A 411 10.39 12.58 -7.34
N PHE A 412 10.14 11.52 -6.57
CA PHE A 412 10.76 10.20 -6.73
C PHE A 412 9.64 9.23 -7.11
N ALA A 413 9.33 9.16 -8.40
CA ALA A 413 8.29 8.27 -8.90
C ALA A 413 8.86 7.47 -10.05
N SER A 414 8.92 6.15 -9.93
CA SER A 414 9.22 5.31 -11.08
C SER A 414 7.93 5.07 -11.84
N VAL A 415 7.91 5.25 -13.15
CA VAL A 415 6.70 5.01 -13.95
C VAL A 415 6.96 3.79 -14.82
N THR A 416 6.10 2.78 -14.71
CA THR A 416 6.11 1.61 -15.60
C THR A 416 4.89 1.62 -16.50
N HIS A 417 5.03 1.07 -17.70
CA HIS A 417 3.95 0.99 -18.69
C HIS A 417 3.59 -0.48 -18.93
N PRO A 418 2.97 -1.17 -17.93
CA PRO A 418 2.65 -2.58 -18.09
C PRO A 418 1.56 -2.72 -19.15
N ASN A 419 1.81 -3.50 -20.20
CA ASN A 419 0.77 -3.76 -21.19
C ASN A 419 -0.41 -4.55 -20.54
N PRO A 420 -1.62 -4.48 -21.11
CA PRO A 420 -2.82 -5.07 -20.50
C PRO A 420 -2.72 -6.59 -20.25
N PHE A 421 -2.07 -7.32 -21.15
CA PHE A 421 -1.91 -8.77 -21.02
C PHE A 421 -0.93 -9.16 -19.90
N VAL A 422 0.13 -8.38 -19.70
CA VAL A 422 1.04 -8.55 -18.56
C VAL A 422 0.30 -8.26 -17.24
N GLN A 423 -0.59 -7.26 -17.22
CA GLN A 423 -1.44 -6.99 -16.05
C GLN A 423 -2.37 -8.17 -15.76
N LEU A 424 -3.07 -8.70 -16.77
CA LEU A 424 -3.92 -9.89 -16.64
C LEU A 424 -3.13 -11.11 -16.15
N LYS A 425 -2.00 -11.43 -16.79
CA LYS A 425 -1.13 -12.55 -16.39
C LYS A 425 -0.66 -12.41 -14.95
N ARG A 426 -0.29 -11.19 -14.53
CA ARG A 426 0.11 -10.92 -13.14
C ARG A 426 -1.03 -11.20 -12.17
N VAL A 427 -2.25 -10.77 -12.48
CA VAL A 427 -3.41 -11.03 -11.63
C VAL A 427 -3.70 -12.53 -11.58
N LEU A 428 -3.70 -13.24 -12.71
CA LEU A 428 -3.88 -14.70 -12.74
C LEU A 428 -2.86 -15.44 -11.86
N VAL A 429 -1.57 -15.11 -12.00
CA VAL A 429 -0.49 -15.73 -11.21
C VAL A 429 -0.65 -15.41 -9.72
N LEU A 430 -0.96 -14.16 -9.37
CA LEU A 430 -1.17 -13.76 -7.97
C LEU A 430 -2.38 -14.47 -7.36
N THR A 431 -3.49 -14.57 -8.09
CA THR A 431 -4.70 -15.25 -7.64
C THR A 431 -4.47 -16.74 -7.45
N TRP A 432 -3.81 -17.39 -8.40
CA TRP A 432 -3.41 -18.80 -8.29
C TRP A 432 -2.52 -19.06 -7.07
N ASN A 433 -1.47 -18.25 -6.90
CA ASN A 433 -0.55 -18.41 -5.78
C ASN A 433 -1.23 -18.10 -4.43
N SER A 434 -2.16 -17.15 -4.40
CA SER A 434 -2.96 -16.84 -3.22
C SER A 434 -3.86 -18.01 -2.82
N LEU A 435 -4.60 -18.57 -3.78
CA LEU A 435 -5.47 -19.74 -3.57
C LEU A 435 -4.66 -20.95 -3.11
N ARG A 436 -3.52 -21.22 -3.77
CA ARG A 436 -2.61 -22.29 -3.37
C ARG A 436 -2.09 -22.04 -1.95
N GLY A 437 -1.60 -20.84 -1.64
CA GLY A 437 -1.11 -20.47 -0.31
C GLY A 437 -2.17 -20.67 0.79
N ILE A 438 -3.42 -20.29 0.53
CA ILE A 438 -4.55 -20.56 1.43
C ILE A 438 -4.79 -22.05 1.59
N GLY A 439 -4.80 -22.82 0.50
CA GLY A 439 -4.97 -24.27 0.53
C GLY A 439 -3.92 -24.96 1.41
N TYR A 440 -2.65 -24.60 1.26
CA TYR A 440 -1.58 -25.10 2.14
C TYR A 440 -1.75 -24.61 3.58
N SER A 441 -2.19 -23.37 3.80
CA SER A 441 -2.46 -22.88 5.16
C SER A 441 -3.56 -23.69 5.86
N ILE A 442 -4.65 -24.00 5.16
CA ILE A 442 -5.74 -24.83 5.69
C ILE A 442 -5.23 -26.25 5.93
N GLY A 443 -4.50 -26.82 4.97
CA GLY A 443 -3.86 -28.13 5.11
C GLY A 443 -2.93 -28.21 6.32
N ASN A 444 -2.11 -27.19 6.58
CA ASN A 444 -1.25 -27.12 7.76
C ASN A 444 -2.07 -27.07 9.05
N SER A 445 -3.17 -26.29 9.08
CA SER A 445 -4.09 -26.25 10.23
C SER A 445 -4.77 -27.60 10.49
N LEU A 446 -5.01 -28.38 9.44
CA LEU A 446 -5.58 -29.72 9.51
C LEU A 446 -4.52 -30.84 9.62
N ARG A 447 -3.22 -30.48 9.74
CA ARG A 447 -2.08 -31.42 9.77
C ARG A 447 -1.99 -32.34 8.54
N LEU A 448 -2.44 -31.88 7.37
CA LEU A 448 -2.40 -32.61 6.10
C LEU A 448 -1.12 -32.34 5.28
N THR A 449 -0.31 -31.36 5.68
CA THR A 449 0.93 -30.96 4.99
C THR A 449 1.90 -30.33 5.99
N GLU A 450 3.19 -30.43 5.70
CA GLU A 450 4.28 -29.80 6.45
C GLU A 450 4.93 -28.62 5.71
N GLN A 451 4.42 -28.29 4.51
CA GLN A 451 4.95 -27.19 3.70
C GLN A 451 4.75 -25.84 4.38
N HIS A 452 5.83 -25.08 4.50
CA HIS A 452 5.80 -23.79 5.18
C HIS A 452 5.10 -22.73 4.31
N THR A 453 4.07 -22.07 4.83
CA THR A 453 3.48 -20.87 4.23
C THR A 453 3.11 -19.87 5.30
N THR A 454 3.32 -18.59 5.01
CA THR A 454 2.89 -17.51 5.89
C THR A 454 1.54 -16.93 5.49
N ILE A 455 1.01 -17.29 4.31
CA ILE A 455 -0.30 -16.83 3.86
C ILE A 455 -1.38 -17.52 4.69
N ARG A 456 -2.38 -16.76 5.13
CA ARG A 456 -3.51 -17.26 5.92
C ARG A 456 -4.81 -16.65 5.41
N PRO A 457 -5.97 -17.27 5.65
CA PRO A 457 -7.27 -16.70 5.28
C PRO A 457 -7.48 -15.25 5.75
N LYS A 458 -6.95 -14.87 6.93
CA LYS A 458 -7.01 -13.50 7.47
C LYS A 458 -6.23 -12.42 6.70
N HIS A 459 -5.37 -12.84 5.76
CA HIS A 459 -4.62 -11.92 4.88
C HIS A 459 -5.43 -11.54 3.64
N MET A 460 -6.55 -12.21 3.39
CA MET A 460 -7.49 -11.80 2.35
C MET A 460 -8.22 -10.52 2.76
N SER A 461 -8.50 -9.67 1.77
CA SER A 461 -9.27 -8.45 1.98
C SER A 461 -10.75 -8.75 1.78
N GLY A 462 -11.58 -8.38 2.77
CA GLY A 462 -13.02 -8.35 2.62
C GLY A 462 -13.51 -7.09 1.91
N PRO A 463 -14.83 -6.91 1.76
CA PRO A 463 -15.40 -5.71 1.15
C PRO A 463 -14.92 -4.40 1.80
N ILE A 464 -14.76 -4.40 3.13
CA ILE A 464 -14.25 -3.25 3.89
C ILE A 464 -12.79 -2.96 3.55
N GLY A 465 -11.94 -3.99 3.53
CA GLY A 465 -10.52 -3.89 3.17
C GLY A 465 -10.30 -3.42 1.74
N ILE A 466 -11.04 -4.00 0.78
CA ILE A 466 -10.96 -3.61 -0.64
C ILE A 466 -11.43 -2.16 -0.81
N GLY A 467 -12.54 -1.75 -0.19
CA GLY A 467 -13.03 -0.37 -0.21
C GLY A 467 -12.03 0.62 0.38
N LYS A 468 -11.44 0.30 1.54
CA LYS A 468 -10.36 1.09 2.16
C LYS A 468 -9.17 1.22 1.22
N TYR A 469 -8.74 0.13 0.58
CA TYR A 469 -7.59 0.13 -0.31
C TYR A 469 -7.84 1.00 -1.55
N LEU A 470 -9.03 0.87 -2.16
CA LEU A 470 -9.45 1.71 -3.28
C LEU A 470 -9.52 3.19 -2.88
N TYR A 471 -10.16 3.52 -1.76
CA TYR A 471 -10.19 4.89 -1.23
C TYR A 471 -8.78 5.45 -1.00
N LEU A 472 -7.90 4.71 -0.32
CA LEU A 472 -6.54 5.17 0.00
C LEU A 472 -5.68 5.31 -1.25
N SER A 473 -5.88 4.47 -2.27
CA SER A 473 -5.15 4.54 -3.53
C SER A 473 -5.39 5.85 -4.29
N VAL A 474 -6.61 6.41 -4.19
CA VAL A 474 -6.96 7.70 -4.77
C VAL A 474 -6.59 8.84 -3.83
N TYR A 475 -6.98 8.76 -2.55
CA TYR A 475 -6.77 9.85 -1.59
C TYR A 475 -5.30 10.11 -1.27
N ARG A 476 -4.48 9.04 -1.14
CA ARG A 476 -3.04 9.16 -0.88
C ARG A 476 -2.17 8.99 -2.11
N GLY A 477 -2.69 8.37 -3.17
CA GLY A 477 -1.98 8.16 -4.42
C GLY A 477 -2.51 9.07 -5.50
N SER A 478 -2.80 8.49 -6.65
CA SER A 478 -3.34 9.22 -7.79
C SER A 478 -4.52 8.48 -8.38
N LEU A 479 -5.27 9.15 -9.24
CA LEU A 479 -6.34 8.52 -10.01
C LEU A 479 -5.85 7.31 -10.81
N VAL A 480 -4.60 7.33 -11.30
CA VAL A 480 -4.03 6.19 -12.04
C VAL A 480 -3.75 5.00 -11.12
N VAL A 481 -3.29 5.25 -9.89
CA VAL A 481 -3.12 4.18 -8.88
C VAL A 481 -4.47 3.61 -8.49
N GLY A 482 -5.50 4.46 -8.29
CA GLY A 482 -6.86 4.01 -8.08
C GLY A 482 -7.42 3.17 -9.22
N LEU A 483 -7.19 3.60 -10.46
CA LEU A 483 -7.58 2.84 -11.65
C LEU A 483 -6.88 1.48 -11.73
N ASN A 484 -5.62 1.39 -11.31
CA ASN A 484 -4.91 0.11 -11.23
C ASN A 484 -5.55 -0.85 -10.22
N VAL A 485 -6.01 -0.34 -9.07
CA VAL A 485 -6.78 -1.14 -8.11
C VAL A 485 -8.07 -1.64 -8.75
N VAL A 486 -8.79 -0.78 -9.50
CA VAL A 486 -9.98 -1.19 -10.25
C VAL A 486 -9.64 -2.30 -11.24
N VAL A 487 -8.58 -2.17 -12.06
CA VAL A 487 -8.15 -3.22 -12.99
C VAL A 487 -7.93 -4.56 -12.28
N ILE A 488 -7.23 -4.55 -11.15
CA ILE A 488 -6.98 -5.76 -10.35
C ILE A 488 -8.30 -6.35 -9.86
N ILE A 489 -9.22 -5.54 -9.33
CA ILE A 489 -10.53 -5.98 -8.86
C ILE A 489 -11.36 -6.56 -10.01
N THR A 490 -11.42 -5.88 -11.16
CA THR A 490 -12.21 -6.31 -12.32
C THR A 490 -11.72 -7.65 -12.85
N PHE A 491 -10.40 -7.82 -13.03
CA PHE A 491 -9.84 -9.10 -13.43
C PHE A 491 -10.11 -10.18 -12.37
N ASN A 492 -9.90 -9.89 -11.09
CA ASN A 492 -10.17 -10.85 -10.02
C ASN A 492 -11.63 -11.28 -9.95
N LEU A 493 -12.57 -10.35 -10.11
CA LEU A 493 -14.00 -10.64 -10.11
C LEU A 493 -14.36 -11.59 -11.26
N GLY A 494 -13.81 -11.36 -12.46
CA GLY A 494 -13.97 -12.29 -13.57
C GLY A 494 -13.34 -13.66 -13.32
N ILE A 495 -12.13 -13.71 -12.74
CA ILE A 495 -11.42 -14.99 -12.50
C ILE A 495 -12.18 -15.81 -11.45
N ILE A 496 -12.56 -15.18 -10.35
CA ILE A 496 -13.24 -15.84 -9.24
C ILE A 496 -14.62 -16.32 -9.68
N ASN A 497 -15.38 -15.52 -10.45
CA ASN A 497 -16.69 -15.93 -10.92
C ASN A 497 -16.65 -17.11 -11.92
N LEU A 498 -15.51 -17.37 -12.56
CA LEU A 498 -15.32 -18.57 -13.39
C LEU A 498 -14.96 -19.83 -12.59
N LEU A 499 -14.74 -19.73 -11.28
CA LEU A 499 -14.49 -20.90 -10.46
C LEU A 499 -15.74 -21.82 -10.45
N PRO A 500 -15.55 -23.15 -10.46
CA PRO A 500 -16.64 -24.12 -10.50
C PRO A 500 -17.33 -24.28 -9.13
N ILE A 501 -17.90 -23.17 -8.62
CA ILE A 501 -18.57 -23.08 -7.32
C ILE A 501 -20.06 -22.82 -7.59
N PRO A 502 -21.00 -23.60 -7.03
CA PRO A 502 -22.43 -23.56 -7.39
C PRO A 502 -23.15 -22.20 -7.36
N ILE A 503 -22.67 -21.24 -6.56
CA ILE A 503 -23.23 -19.88 -6.45
C ILE A 503 -22.62 -18.87 -7.43
N LEU A 504 -21.53 -19.25 -8.10
CA LEU A 504 -20.83 -18.41 -9.07
C LEU A 504 -21.19 -18.85 -10.49
N ASP A 505 -20.90 -18.01 -11.47
CA ASP A 505 -21.17 -18.29 -12.88
C ASP A 505 -20.51 -19.60 -13.36
N GLY A 506 -19.28 -19.86 -12.92
CA GLY A 506 -18.56 -21.11 -13.19
C GLY A 506 -19.26 -22.35 -12.62
N GLY A 507 -20.05 -22.19 -11.56
CA GLY A 507 -20.95 -23.23 -11.06
C GLY A 507 -22.07 -23.55 -12.05
N HIS A 508 -22.74 -22.54 -12.60
CA HIS A 508 -23.76 -22.74 -13.65
C HIS A 508 -23.16 -23.38 -14.90
N ILE A 509 -21.93 -23.00 -15.28
CA ILE A 509 -21.18 -23.62 -16.37
C ILE A 509 -20.92 -25.11 -16.06
N LEU A 510 -20.43 -25.42 -14.85
CA LEU A 510 -20.17 -26.80 -14.44
C LEU A 510 -21.45 -27.64 -14.46
N LEU A 511 -22.56 -27.13 -13.92
CA LEU A 511 -23.82 -27.85 -13.85
C LEU A 511 -24.39 -28.12 -15.25
N ALA A 512 -24.32 -27.15 -16.14
CA ALA A 512 -24.71 -27.33 -17.53
C ALA A 512 -23.80 -28.35 -18.26
N LEU A 513 -22.49 -28.34 -17.98
CA LEU A 513 -21.55 -29.34 -18.52
C LEU A 513 -21.87 -30.76 -18.02
N LEU A 514 -22.15 -30.92 -16.72
CA LEU A 514 -22.56 -32.20 -16.14
C LEU A 514 -23.89 -32.67 -16.74
N GLU A 515 -24.83 -31.76 -17.00
CA GLU A 515 -26.09 -32.10 -17.68
C GLU A 515 -25.88 -32.60 -19.11
N ILE A 516 -24.94 -32.02 -19.86
CA ILE A 516 -24.56 -32.49 -21.21
C ILE A 516 -23.95 -33.90 -21.12
N ILE A 517 -23.03 -34.13 -20.18
CA ILE A 517 -22.32 -35.41 -20.02
C ILE A 517 -23.27 -36.52 -19.57
N PHE A 518 -24.05 -36.27 -18.53
CA PHE A 518 -24.93 -37.27 -17.93
C PHE A 518 -26.32 -37.33 -18.57
N ARG A 519 -26.61 -36.43 -19.53
CA ARG A 519 -27.91 -36.26 -20.19
C ARG A 519 -29.09 -36.13 -19.22
N ARG A 520 -28.81 -35.69 -17.99
CA ARG A 520 -29.79 -35.48 -16.91
C ARG A 520 -29.37 -34.29 -16.07
N SER A 521 -30.33 -33.48 -15.64
CA SER A 521 -30.07 -32.38 -14.71
C SER A 521 -29.66 -32.94 -13.34
N VAL A 522 -28.76 -32.25 -12.64
CA VAL A 522 -28.38 -32.60 -11.28
C VAL A 522 -29.60 -32.48 -10.36
N SER A 523 -29.82 -33.47 -9.50
CA SER A 523 -30.97 -33.47 -8.59
C SER A 523 -30.91 -32.29 -7.62
N ARG A 524 -32.01 -31.54 -7.52
CA ARG A 524 -32.19 -30.43 -6.56
C ARG A 524 -31.88 -30.86 -5.12
N LYS A 525 -32.29 -32.07 -4.74
CA LYS A 525 -32.04 -32.64 -3.40
C LYS A 525 -30.56 -32.68 -3.03
N ILE A 526 -29.68 -32.68 -4.03
CA ILE A 526 -28.23 -32.63 -3.86
C ILE A 526 -27.72 -31.19 -4.00
N LEU A 527 -28.21 -30.44 -5.00
CA LEU A 527 -27.68 -29.13 -5.33
C LEU A 527 -28.06 -28.03 -4.32
N GLU A 528 -29.27 -28.05 -3.78
CA GLU A 528 -29.77 -27.08 -2.81
C GLU A 528 -28.96 -27.08 -1.49
N PRO A 529 -28.75 -28.22 -0.80
CA PRO A 529 -27.93 -28.23 0.42
C PRO A 529 -26.46 -27.86 0.14
N ILE A 530 -25.92 -28.27 -1.01
CA ILE A 530 -24.56 -27.88 -1.42
C ILE A 530 -24.50 -26.36 -1.60
N SER A 531 -25.45 -25.77 -2.33
CA SER A 531 -25.47 -24.32 -2.60
C SER A 531 -25.65 -23.52 -1.31
N ILE A 532 -26.56 -23.95 -0.42
CA ILE A 532 -26.74 -23.34 0.91
C ILE A 532 -25.45 -23.42 1.71
N CYS A 533 -24.79 -24.59 1.73
CA CYS A 533 -23.50 -24.75 2.41
C CYS A 533 -22.46 -23.77 1.87
N PHE A 534 -22.32 -23.64 0.55
CA PHE A 534 -21.40 -22.68 -0.07
C PHE A 534 -21.77 -21.22 0.22
N VAL A 535 -23.05 -20.86 0.22
CA VAL A 535 -23.51 -19.51 0.58
C VAL A 535 -23.18 -19.19 2.03
N VAL A 536 -23.44 -20.13 2.96
CA VAL A 536 -23.09 -19.97 4.38
C VAL A 536 -21.58 -19.85 4.56
N LEU A 537 -20.78 -20.67 3.88
CA LEU A 537 -19.32 -20.59 3.90
C LEU A 537 -18.81 -19.27 3.31
N LEU A 538 -19.39 -18.80 2.21
CA LEU A 538 -19.01 -17.55 1.57
C LEU A 538 -19.34 -16.35 2.46
N ILE A 539 -20.55 -16.27 3.00
CA ILE A 539 -20.96 -15.20 3.94
C ILE A 539 -20.11 -15.27 5.20
N GLY A 540 -19.91 -16.47 5.77
CA GLY A 540 -19.06 -16.67 6.94
C GLY A 540 -17.62 -16.23 6.68
N PHE A 541 -17.07 -16.56 5.52
CA PHE A 541 -15.75 -16.09 5.09
C PHE A 541 -15.70 -14.58 4.93
N MET A 542 -16.71 -13.95 4.29
CA MET A 542 -16.80 -12.49 4.14
C MET A 542 -16.85 -11.78 5.49
N VAL A 543 -17.64 -12.29 6.45
CA VAL A 543 -17.70 -11.76 7.83
C VAL A 543 -16.36 -11.94 8.52
N PHE A 544 -15.74 -13.11 8.40
CA PHE A 544 -14.44 -13.42 8.99
C PHE A 544 -13.34 -12.45 8.49
N VAL A 545 -13.20 -12.26 7.17
CA VAL A 545 -12.18 -11.33 6.64
C VAL A 545 -12.50 -9.88 6.99
N SER A 546 -13.78 -9.50 6.99
CA SER A 546 -14.21 -8.15 7.37
C SER A 546 -13.92 -7.83 8.83
N PHE A 547 -14.02 -8.82 9.73
CA PHE A 547 -13.60 -8.66 11.13
C PHE A 547 -12.11 -8.30 11.24
N TYR A 548 -11.25 -8.98 10.48
CA TYR A 548 -9.82 -8.65 10.44
C TYR A 548 -9.54 -7.30 9.78
N ASP A 549 -10.28 -6.93 8.74
CA ASP A 549 -10.18 -5.60 8.12
C ASP A 549 -10.48 -4.48 9.13
N VAL A 550 -11.55 -4.64 9.93
CA VAL A 550 -11.92 -3.70 11.00
C VAL A 550 -10.87 -3.69 12.10
N LYS A 551 -10.36 -4.85 12.52
CA LYS A 551 -9.29 -4.92 13.51
C LYS A 551 -8.05 -4.13 13.06
N LYS A 552 -7.63 -4.27 11.80
CA LYS A 552 -6.51 -3.52 11.19
C LYS A 552 -6.79 -2.02 11.06
N LEU A 553 -8.06 -1.61 11.04
CA LEU A 553 -8.45 -0.20 11.03
C LEU A 553 -8.42 0.43 12.43
N VAL A 554 -8.98 -0.28 13.40
CA VAL A 554 -9.21 0.24 14.76
C VAL A 554 -7.94 0.19 15.61
N THR A 555 -7.11 -0.85 15.46
CA THR A 555 -5.92 -1.05 16.34
C THR A 555 -4.94 0.12 16.31
N PRO A 556 -4.53 0.68 15.15
CA PRO A 556 -3.71 1.90 15.11
C PRO A 556 -4.43 3.12 15.70
N ALA A 557 -5.73 3.26 15.45
CA ALA A 557 -6.53 4.41 15.88
C ALA A 557 -6.67 4.46 17.40
N VAL A 558 -7.01 3.33 18.03
CA VAL A 558 -7.07 3.19 19.50
C VAL A 558 -5.70 3.40 20.13
N LYS A 559 -4.62 2.88 19.51
CA LYS A 559 -3.26 3.11 20.00
C LYS A 559 -2.85 4.57 19.92
N SER A 560 -3.33 5.30 18.91
CA SER A 560 -3.11 6.76 18.78
C SER A 560 -3.95 7.60 19.75
N LEU A 561 -5.12 7.11 20.18
CA LEU A 561 -5.95 7.74 21.20
C LEU A 561 -5.42 7.50 22.62
N ARG A 562 -4.76 6.36 22.85
CA ARG A 562 -4.11 6.02 24.14
C ARG A 562 -2.74 6.65 24.34
N THR A 563 -2.07 7.06 23.27
CA THR A 563 -0.94 8.00 23.41
C THR A 563 -1.51 9.39 23.70
N PRO A 564 -1.28 9.98 24.87
CA PRO A 564 -1.82 11.30 25.18
C PRO A 564 -1.36 12.29 24.12
N LYS A 565 -2.34 12.85 23.41
CA LYS A 565 -2.19 13.97 22.49
C LYS A 565 -1.92 15.18 23.37
N SER A 566 -0.65 15.42 23.72
CA SER A 566 -0.16 16.56 24.53
C SER A 566 -1.06 16.91 25.73
N LEU A 567 -0.70 16.46 26.93
CA LEU A 567 -1.39 16.97 28.13
C LEU A 567 -1.28 18.52 28.16
N PRO A 568 -2.37 19.21 28.56
CA PRO A 568 -2.44 20.67 28.57
C PRO A 568 -1.46 21.29 29.56
N ALA A 569 -1.24 22.59 29.40
CA ALA A 569 -0.48 23.46 30.29
C ALA A 569 -0.63 23.06 31.77
N ALA A 570 0.49 22.80 32.44
CA ALA A 570 0.51 22.83 33.88
C ALA A 570 0.14 24.27 34.28
N VAL A 571 -1.09 24.43 34.77
CA VAL A 571 -1.52 25.61 35.51
C VAL A 571 -0.53 25.78 36.64
N GLU A 572 0.18 26.91 36.65
CA GLU A 572 0.92 27.38 37.80
C GLU A 572 0.00 27.37 39.02
N LYS A 573 0.31 26.55 40.02
CA LYS A 573 -0.12 26.85 41.38
C LYS A 573 0.74 28.02 41.85
N PRO A 574 0.18 29.18 42.22
CA PRO A 574 0.94 30.20 42.92
C PRO A 574 1.47 29.62 44.23
N ALA A 575 2.73 29.94 44.52
CA ALA A 575 3.38 29.64 45.78
C ALA A 575 2.61 30.21 46.97
N ASP A 576 2.76 29.52 48.10
CA ASP A 576 2.18 29.82 49.40
C ASP A 576 2.30 31.30 49.79
N ALA A 577 1.15 31.94 50.04
CA ALA A 577 1.07 33.14 50.84
C ALA A 577 0.86 32.75 52.30
N ALA A 578 1.75 33.22 53.17
CA ALA A 578 1.79 32.97 54.61
C ALA A 578 0.47 33.27 55.35
N PRO A 579 0.17 32.57 56.45
CA PRO A 579 -0.94 32.94 57.32
C PRO A 579 -0.54 34.15 58.19
N ALA A 580 -1.11 35.31 57.88
CA ALA A 580 -1.12 36.46 58.77
C ALA A 580 -2.51 36.61 59.41
N GLN A 581 -2.57 36.22 60.68
CA GLN A 581 -3.29 36.85 61.80
C GLN A 581 -4.78 37.25 61.66
N ASN A 582 -5.51 36.74 62.67
CA ASN A 582 -6.53 37.41 63.50
C ASN A 582 -8.03 37.18 63.22
N LYS A 583 -8.62 36.62 64.29
CA LYS A 583 -10.02 36.58 64.77
C LYS A 583 -10.94 35.51 64.23
#